data_AF-A0A1C5I727-F1
#
_entry.id   AF-A0A1C5I727-F1
#
_cell.length_a   1.000
_cell.length_b   1.000
_cell.length_c   1.000
_cell.angle_alpha   90.00
_cell.angle_beta   90.00
_cell.angle_gamma   90.00
#
_symmetry.space_group_name_H-M   'P 1'
#
loop_
_entity.id
_entity.type
_entity.pdbx_description
1 polymer ?
#
loop_
_entity_poly.entity_id
_entity_poly.type
_entity_poly.pdbx_seq_one_letter_code
_entity_poly.pdbx_strand_id
1 'polypeptide(L)' 'MTSPTGPLAAALVTHPDGWVLPAPDGANGWSLPTAVPTAGETPRQAATRAVGDAVGLTPRLGGPLLHDVVGAGLTAHC' A
#
# COMPACT_ATOMS: atom_id res chain seq x y z
N MET A 1 -7.29 -15.65 8.20
CA MET A 1 -6.62 -15.13 6.99
C MET A 1 -5.18 -14.85 7.36
N THR A 2 -4.21 -15.44 6.67
CA THR A 2 -2.78 -15.29 6.96
C THR A 2 -2.30 -13.98 6.35
N SER A 3 -1.79 -13.05 7.18
CA SER A 3 -1.12 -11.85 6.68
C SER A 3 0.03 -12.25 5.75
N PRO A 4 0.21 -11.58 4.60
CA PRO A 4 1.30 -11.89 3.69
C PRO A 4 2.66 -11.67 4.37
N THR A 5 3.45 -12.74 4.48
CA THR A 5 4.77 -12.76 5.12
C THR A 5 5.84 -12.25 4.14
N GLY A 6 5.99 -10.93 4.01
CA GLY A 6 7.01 -10.31 3.16
C GLY A 6 7.05 -8.78 3.32
N PRO A 7 8.14 -8.10 2.92
CA PRO A 7 8.20 -6.63 2.99
C PRO A 7 7.07 -6.03 2.13
N LEU A 8 6.19 -5.27 2.77
CA LEU A 8 5.03 -4.66 2.12
C LEU A 8 5.42 -3.33 1.50
N ALA A 9 5.00 -3.10 0.26
CA ALA A 9 5.05 -1.80 -0.37
C ALA A 9 3.66 -1.16 -0.28
N ALA A 10 3.58 0.04 0.32
CA ALA A 10 2.34 0.79 0.46
C ALA A 10 2.41 2.11 -0.34
N ALA A 11 1.27 2.52 -0.90
CA ALA A 11 1.12 3.79 -1.57
C ALA A 11 0.16 4.71 -0.80
N LEU A 12 0.62 5.92 -0.46
CA LEU A 12 -0.25 7.02 -0.05
C LEU A 12 -0.54 7.88 -1.29
N VAL A 13 -1.76 7.82 -1.79
CA VAL A 13 -2.21 8.64 -2.92
C VAL A 13 -2.94 9.86 -2.39
N THR A 14 -2.40 11.04 -2.69
CA THR A 14 -2.97 12.33 -2.28
C THR A 14 -3.56 13.07 -3.48
N HIS A 15 -4.73 13.68 -3.27
CA HIS A 15 -5.30 14.67 -4.16
C HIS A 15 -4.64 16.04 -3.87
N PRO A 16 -4.50 16.94 -4.87
CA PRO A 16 -4.00 18.30 -4.63
C PRO A 16 -4.74 19.08 -3.54
N ASP A 17 -6.01 18.78 -3.33
CA ASP A 17 -6.84 19.41 -2.28
C ASP A 17 -6.62 18.80 -0.87
N GLY A 18 -5.64 17.90 -0.71
CA GLY A 18 -5.26 17.30 0.57
C GLY A 18 -5.99 16.00 0.92
N TRP A 19 -6.91 15.51 0.08
CA TRP A 19 -7.59 14.24 0.30
C TRP A 19 -6.65 13.05 0.09
N VAL A 20 -6.89 11.97 0.84
CA VAL A 20 -6.20 10.70 0.65
C VAL A 20 -7.17 9.72 0.00
N LEU A 21 -6.67 8.92 -0.93
CA LEU A 21 -7.43 7.83 -1.54
C LEU A 21 -7.12 6.50 -0.81
N PRO A 22 -8.03 6.01 0.04
CA PRO A 22 -7.92 4.66 0.59
C PRO A 22 -8.36 3.59 -0.42
N ALA A 23 -7.97 2.36 -0.14
CA ALA A 23 -8.42 1.14 -0.81
C ALA A 23 -9.29 0.30 0.13
N PRO A 24 -10.34 -0.36 -0.37
CA PRO A 24 -11.09 -1.34 0.42
C PRO A 24 -10.20 -2.55 0.76
N ASP A 25 -10.17 -2.97 2.02
CA ASP A 25 -9.26 -4.01 2.53
C ASP A 25 -9.85 -5.44 2.56
N GLY A 26 -11.04 -5.63 2.01
CA GLY A 26 -11.77 -6.91 2.02
C GLY A 26 -12.34 -7.33 3.38
N ALA A 27 -12.01 -6.62 4.47
CA ALA A 27 -12.56 -6.79 5.81
C ALA A 27 -13.65 -5.75 6.14
N ASN A 28 -14.26 -5.16 5.10
CA ASN A 28 -15.15 -3.99 5.18
C ASN A 28 -14.48 -2.73 5.77
N GLY A 29 -13.16 -2.68 5.80
CA GLY A 29 -12.36 -1.53 6.20
C GLY A 29 -11.73 -0.80 5.01
N TRP A 30 -11.04 0.28 5.34
CA TRP A 30 -10.29 1.11 4.40
C TRP A 30 -8.83 1.12 4.83
N SER A 31 -7.93 0.78 3.91
CA SER A 31 -6.48 0.74 4.14
C SER A 31 -5.73 1.41 3.00
N LEU A 32 -4.42 1.54 3.09
CA LEU A 32 -3.61 1.96 1.95
C LEU A 32 -3.54 0.81 0.93
N PRO A 33 -3.52 1.10 -0.38
CA PRO A 33 -3.14 0.11 -1.38
C PRO A 33 -1.78 -0.50 -1.03
N THR A 34 -1.74 -1.81 -0.83
CA THR A 34 -0.53 -2.55 -0.49
C THR A 34 -0.31 -3.74 -1.41
N ALA A 35 0.95 -4.04 -1.72
CA ALA A 35 1.33 -5.27 -2.38
C ALA A 35 2.68 -5.78 -1.88
N VAL A 36 2.85 -7.09 -1.94
CA VAL A 36 4.16 -7.73 -1.82
C VAL A 36 4.88 -7.60 -3.18
N PRO A 37 6.14 -7.11 -3.22
CA PRO A 37 6.94 -7.11 -4.43
C PRO A 37 7.19 -8.53 -4.96
N THR A 38 7.06 -8.70 -6.27
CA THR A 38 7.42 -9.94 -6.98
C THR A 38 8.91 -9.97 -7.35
N ALA A 39 9.42 -11.12 -7.79
CA ALA A 39 10.83 -11.26 -8.15
C ALA A 39 11.24 -10.29 -9.28
N GLY A 40 12.22 -9.43 -9.01
CA GLY A 40 12.66 -8.38 -9.93
C GLY A 40 11.82 -7.10 -9.92
N GLU A 41 10.73 -7.06 -9.14
CA GLU A 41 9.90 -5.87 -8.96
C GLU A 41 10.47 -4.97 -7.86
N THR A 42 10.65 -3.69 -8.16
CA THR A 42 11.01 -2.70 -7.14
C THR A 42 9.80 -2.43 -6.23
N PRO A 43 10.01 -2.02 -4.97
CA PRO A 43 8.91 -1.61 -4.10
C PRO A 43 8.00 -0.53 -4.71
N ARG A 44 8.57 0.37 -5.53
CA ARG A 44 7.80 1.38 -6.26
C ARG A 44 6.84 0.75 -7.27
N GLN A 45 7.32 -0.23 -8.04
CA GLN A 45 6.49 -0.93 -9.02
C GLN A 45 5.38 -1.70 -8.31
N ALA A 46 5.69 -2.37 -7.20
CA ALA A 46 4.71 -3.07 -6.38
C ALA A 46 3.63 -2.13 -5.84
N ALA A 47 4.01 -0.96 -5.33
CA ALA A 47 3.07 0.07 -4.85
C ALA A 47 2.21 0.62 -6.00
N THR A 48 2.77 0.91 -7.18
CA THR A 48 2.00 1.38 -8.34
C THR A 48 0.97 0.33 -8.77
N ARG A 49 1.37 -0.95 -8.81
CA ARG A 49 0.50 -2.07 -9.13
C ARG A 49 -0.62 -2.20 -8.10
N ALA A 50 -0.31 -2.10 -6.80
CA ALA A 50 -1.31 -2.14 -5.74
C ALA A 50 -2.40 -1.07 -5.91
N VAL A 51 -2.03 0.16 -6.29
CA VAL A 51 -3.00 1.22 -6.58
C VAL A 51 -3.84 0.86 -7.81
N GLY A 52 -3.21 0.35 -8.87
CA GLY A 52 -3.92 -0.11 -10.07
C GLY A 52 -4.96 -1.18 -9.76
N ASP A 53 -4.56 -2.19 -8.99
CA ASP A 53 -5.41 -3.32 -8.62
C ASP A 53 -6.56 -2.89 -7.70
N ALA A 54 -6.30 -1.98 -6.75
CA ALA A 54 -7.27 -1.62 -5.72
C ALA A 54 -8.29 -0.56 -6.17
N VAL A 55 -7.88 0.41 -6.99
CA VAL A 55 -8.72 1.57 -7.33
C VAL A 55 -8.72 1.91 -8.82
N GLY A 56 -8.06 1.12 -9.67
CA GLY A 56 -8.07 1.30 -11.12
C GLY A 56 -7.29 2.52 -11.62
N LEU A 57 -6.38 3.07 -10.81
CA LEU A 57 -5.59 4.25 -11.14
C LEU A 57 -4.11 3.90 -11.35
N THR A 58 -3.44 4.65 -12.23
CA THR A 58 -1.98 4.58 -12.44
C THR A 58 -1.33 5.90 -12.00
N PRO A 59 -1.14 6.12 -10.70
CA PRO A 59 -0.56 7.37 -10.21
C PRO A 59 0.92 7.48 -10.60
N ARG A 60 1.38 8.69 -10.87
CA ARG A 60 2.81 8.99 -10.88
C ARG A 60 3.29 9.04 -9.43
N LEU A 61 3.88 7.95 -8.94
CA LEU A 61 4.50 7.91 -7.61
C LEU A 61 5.77 8.79 -7.61
N GLY A 62 5.60 10.08 -7.26
CA GLY A 62 6.69 11.07 -7.17
C GLY A 62 7.21 11.32 -5.76
N GLY A 63 6.44 10.94 -4.73
CA GLY A 63 6.77 11.17 -3.32
C GLY A 63 7.52 10.02 -2.63
N PRO A 64 7.83 10.18 -1.33
CA PRO A 64 8.42 9.10 -0.53
C PRO A 64 7.46 7.91 -0.47
N LEU A 65 7.98 6.71 -0.72
CA LEU A 65 7.23 5.47 -0.50
C LEU A 65 7.15 5.21 1.00
N LEU A 66 5.95 4.85 1.46
CA LEU A 66 5.80 4.31 2.81
C LEU A 66 6.19 2.83 2.74
N HIS A 67 7.38 2.54 3.27
CA HIS A 67 7.80 1.18 3.54
C HIS A 67 7.28 0.79 4.91
N ASP A 68 6.24 -0.04 4.94
CA ASP A 68 5.82 -0.66 6.17
C ASP A 68 6.69 -1.91 6.40
N VAL A 69 7.68 -1.80 7.30
CA VAL A 69 8.38 -2.97 7.83
C VAL A 69 7.46 -3.61 8.86
N VAL A 70 6.36 -4.24 8.41
CA VAL A 70 5.63 -5.18 9.28
C VAL A 70 6.37 -6.51 9.26
N GLY A 71 7.54 -6.51 9.88
CA GLY A 71 8.22 -7.68 10.37
C GLY A 71 8.36 -7.55 11.87
N ALA A 72 7.48 -8.25 12.61
CA ALA A 72 7.43 -8.35 14.08
C ALA A 72 6.81 -7.15 14.85
N GLY A 73 5.50 -7.24 15.12
CA GLY A 73 4.97 -6.83 16.43
C GLY A 73 4.76 -5.33 16.70
N LEU A 74 3.95 -4.65 15.90
CA LEU A 74 3.32 -3.40 16.33
C LEU A 74 1.84 -3.65 16.62
N THR A 75 1.56 -4.08 17.85
CA THR A 75 0.28 -3.85 18.51
C THR A 75 0.08 -2.35 18.63
N ALA A 76 -0.81 -1.77 17.81
CA ALA A 76 -1.33 -0.44 18.07
C ALA A 76 -2.22 -0.52 19.31
N HIS A 77 -1.74 0.05 20.42
CA HIS A 77 -2.60 0.34 21.56
C HIS A 77 -3.42 1.59 21.25
N CYS A 78 -4.73 1.47 21.43
CA CYS A 78 -5.71 2.55 21.43
C CYS A 78 -5.40 3.60 22.51
#